data_AF-A0AAE1G8E1-F1
#
_entry.id   AF-A0AAE1G8E1-F1
#
_cell.length_a   1.000
_cell.length_b   1.000
_cell.length_c   1.000
_cell.angle_alpha   90.00
_cell.angle_beta   90.00
_cell.angle_gamma   90.00
#
_symmetry.space_group_name_H-M   'P 1'
#
loop_
_entity.id
_entity.type
_entity.pdbx_description
1 polymer ?
#
loop_
_entity_poly.entity_id
_entity_poly.type
_entity_poly.pdbx_seq_one_letter_code
_entity_poly.pdbx_strand_id
1 'polypeptide(L)'
;MTLVGTVRANKAEIPHEMKAKETRQHGSSAFLFTKEMTLVSYMAHTSRTKKKIVLLLSSQHTQPTIASSGKPEIIEFYNATKGGVDTFDQMCATSSCSRKTRRWSLCLWYGILNTACINAFIISCENRARTGISIPKRRSFMMNMGRTLITPWAQSCLASPVLSRQLHTLITTVCGLPSLGHTAGSPGTSFADSRSPLVRCSDCPSRSDRKTRHRCTKCAKPKCPRHLYPSCGDCV
;
A
#
# COMPACT_ATOMS: atom_id res chain seq x y z
N MET A 1 23.93 7.77 22.96
CA MET A 1 23.75 6.99 21.71
C MET A 1 24.92 6.05 21.55
N THR A 2 24.70 4.82 21.14
CA THR A 2 25.75 3.85 20.79
C THR A 2 25.77 3.62 19.28
N LEU A 3 26.87 3.06 18.77
CA LEU A 3 27.06 2.71 17.36
C LEU A 3 27.38 1.23 17.24
N VAL A 4 26.76 0.54 16.28
CA VAL A 4 27.21 -0.77 15.80
C VAL A 4 27.14 -0.78 14.28
N GLY A 5 28.24 -1.09 13.60
CA GLY A 5 28.26 -1.03 12.14
C GLY A 5 29.50 -1.64 11.51
N THR A 6 29.41 -1.86 10.20
CA THR A 6 30.54 -2.39 9.41
C THR A 6 31.56 -1.32 9.16
N VAL A 7 32.83 -1.71 9.20
CA VAL A 7 33.95 -0.83 8.88
C VAL A 7 34.67 -1.36 7.65
N ARG A 8 35.02 -0.46 6.73
CA ARG A 8 35.78 -0.83 5.53
C ARG A 8 37.21 -1.22 5.92
N ALA A 9 37.74 -2.28 5.31
CA ALA A 9 39.07 -2.79 5.65
C ALA A 9 40.22 -1.84 5.31
N ASN A 10 40.00 -0.88 4.41
CA ASN A 10 41.02 0.12 4.02
C ASN A 10 41.16 1.28 5.01
N LYS A 11 40.46 1.26 6.14
CA LYS A 11 40.62 2.25 7.21
C LYS A 11 41.99 2.10 7.88
N ALA A 12 42.69 3.22 8.03
CA ALA A 12 44.07 3.29 8.52
C ALA A 12 44.15 2.97 10.02
N GLU A 13 43.06 3.24 10.75
CA GLU A 13 42.89 3.02 12.17
C GLU A 13 42.80 1.51 12.52
N ILE A 14 42.60 0.65 11.52
CA ILE A 14 42.50 -0.80 11.73
C ILE A 14 43.89 -1.42 11.59
N PRO A 15 44.41 -2.05 12.66
CA PRO A 15 45.70 -2.74 12.61
C PRO A 15 45.73 -3.87 11.57
N HIS A 16 46.94 -4.18 11.08
CA HIS A 16 47.12 -5.21 10.05
C HIS A 16 46.68 -6.60 10.55
N GLU A 17 46.87 -6.89 11.84
CA GLU A 17 46.50 -8.13 12.53
C GLU A 17 45.00 -8.43 12.41
N MET A 18 44.17 -7.38 12.40
CA MET A 18 42.71 -7.51 12.25
C MET A 18 42.30 -7.82 10.80
N LYS A 19 43.24 -7.69 9.84
CA LYS A 19 43.03 -7.90 8.39
C LYS A 19 43.75 -9.15 7.87
N ALA A 20 44.71 -9.68 8.62
CA ALA A 20 45.49 -10.86 8.25
C ALA A 20 44.60 -12.12 8.16
N LYS A 21 44.84 -12.96 7.14
CA LYS A 21 44.00 -14.12 6.78
C LYS A 21 44.77 -15.44 6.71
N GLU A 22 46.09 -15.36 6.69
CA GLU A 22 46.99 -16.45 6.33
C GLU A 22 46.86 -17.60 7.33
N THR A 23 46.85 -17.27 8.62
CA THR A 23 46.84 -18.21 9.75
C THR A 23 45.45 -18.45 10.36
N ARG A 24 44.41 -17.74 9.92
CA ARG A 24 43.10 -17.76 10.58
C ARG A 24 42.16 -18.83 10.02
N GLN A 25 41.57 -19.62 10.90
CA GLN A 25 40.56 -20.62 10.57
C GLN A 25 39.18 -19.99 10.32
N HIS A 26 38.34 -20.68 9.54
CA HIS A 26 36.94 -20.30 9.37
C HIS A 26 36.17 -20.32 10.68
N GLY A 27 35.28 -19.35 10.87
CA GLY A 27 34.53 -19.20 12.12
C GLY A 27 35.33 -18.54 13.24
N SER A 28 36.65 -18.39 13.11
CA SER A 28 37.46 -17.68 14.10
C SER A 28 37.15 -16.18 14.14
N SER A 29 37.27 -15.59 15.32
CA SER A 29 37.15 -14.14 15.56
C SER A 29 38.36 -13.61 16.30
N ALA A 30 38.74 -12.36 16.00
CA ALA A 30 39.69 -11.57 16.77
C ALA A 30 38.98 -10.32 17.25
N PHE A 31 39.33 -9.85 18.44
CA PHE A 31 38.74 -8.67 19.06
C PHE A 31 39.85 -7.68 19.40
N LEU A 32 39.60 -6.42 19.09
CA LEU A 32 40.44 -5.29 19.46
C LEU A 32 39.60 -4.34 20.31
N PHE A 33 40.13 -3.97 21.47
CA PHE A 33 39.44 -3.16 22.46
C PHE A 33 40.09 -1.80 22.57
N THR A 34 39.26 -0.78 22.71
CA THR A 34 39.62 0.51 23.27
C THR A 34 38.78 0.73 24.54
N LYS A 35 38.99 1.85 25.23
CA LYS A 35 38.19 2.22 26.41
C LYS A 35 36.68 2.29 26.11
N GLU A 36 36.32 2.62 24.88
CA GLU A 36 34.95 3.00 24.49
C GLU A 36 34.33 2.09 23.43
N MET A 37 35.15 1.33 22.70
CA MET A 37 34.71 0.58 21.52
C MET A 37 35.42 -0.76 21.38
N THR A 38 34.73 -1.68 20.73
CA THR A 38 35.23 -3.00 20.35
C THR A 38 35.14 -3.17 18.84
N LEU A 39 36.27 -3.47 18.21
CA LEU A 39 36.33 -3.92 16.83
C LEU A 39 36.42 -5.45 16.81
N VAL A 40 35.50 -6.10 16.10
CA VAL A 40 35.58 -7.54 15.83
C VAL A 40 35.97 -7.78 14.37
N SER A 41 36.93 -8.68 14.19
CA SER A 41 37.31 -9.25 12.90
C SER A 41 36.89 -10.71 12.85
N TYR A 42 35.91 -11.04 12.02
CA TYR A 42 35.33 -12.38 11.92
C TYR A 42 35.64 -13.04 10.57
N MET A 43 36.18 -14.25 10.59
CA MET A 43 36.44 -15.07 9.40
C MET A 43 35.17 -15.79 8.97
N ALA A 44 34.35 -15.13 8.16
CA ALA A 44 33.08 -15.66 7.70
C ALA A 44 33.26 -16.82 6.71
N HIS A 45 32.36 -17.80 6.82
CA HIS A 45 32.17 -18.82 5.79
C HIS A 45 31.15 -18.28 4.76
N THR A 46 31.56 -18.14 3.51
CA THR A 46 30.64 -17.76 2.42
C THR A 46 30.88 -18.64 1.21
N SER A 47 29.79 -19.07 0.56
CA SER A 47 29.81 -19.93 -0.62
C SER A 47 30.61 -19.32 -1.79
N ARG A 48 30.76 -18.00 -1.85
CA ARG A 48 31.49 -17.30 -2.90
C ARG A 48 32.98 -17.12 -2.65
N THR A 49 33.43 -17.14 -1.39
CA THR A 49 34.83 -16.84 -1.05
C THR A 49 35.29 -17.57 0.20
N LYS A 50 36.35 -18.37 0.07
CA LYS A 50 36.92 -19.17 1.16
C LYS A 50 37.69 -18.36 2.20
N LYS A 51 37.87 -17.03 2.10
CA LYS A 51 38.58 -16.22 3.12
C LYS A 51 38.06 -14.78 3.16
N LYS A 52 36.79 -14.58 3.53
CA LYS A 52 36.20 -13.25 3.71
C LYS A 52 36.24 -12.84 5.18
N ILE A 53 36.94 -11.74 5.47
CA ILE A 53 36.89 -11.07 6.78
C ILE A 53 35.70 -10.11 6.79
N VAL A 54 34.96 -10.14 7.90
CA VAL A 54 33.93 -9.15 8.23
C VAL A 54 34.44 -8.34 9.43
N LEU A 55 34.46 -7.01 9.27
CA LEU A 55 34.86 -6.08 10.32
C LEU A 55 33.63 -5.33 10.82
N LEU A 56 33.36 -5.41 12.12
CA LEU A 56 32.32 -4.63 12.79
C LEU A 56 32.92 -3.87 13.96
N LEU A 57 32.56 -2.59 14.07
CA LEU A 57 32.87 -1.75 15.22
C LEU A 57 31.60 -1.58 16.05
N SER A 58 31.75 -1.64 17.36
CA SER A 58 30.66 -1.48 18.30
C SER A 58 31.10 -0.65 19.51
N SER A 59 30.33 0.38 19.87
CA SER A 59 30.49 1.11 21.14
C SER A 59 29.53 0.62 22.23
N GLN A 60 28.76 -0.45 21.96
CA GLN A 60 27.78 -1.01 22.88
C GLN A 60 28.31 -2.26 23.59
N HIS A 61 28.98 -3.13 22.84
CA HIS A 61 29.58 -4.37 23.32
C HIS A 61 31.02 -4.11 23.77
N THR A 62 31.35 -4.48 25.01
CA THR A 62 32.65 -4.25 25.65
C THR A 62 33.42 -5.55 25.95
N GLN A 63 32.81 -6.71 25.68
CA GLN A 63 33.37 -8.03 25.97
C GLN A 63 33.51 -8.87 24.68
N PRO A 64 34.50 -9.79 24.61
CA PRO A 64 34.69 -10.72 23.49
C PRO A 64 33.69 -11.89 23.52
N THR A 65 32.39 -11.60 23.63
CA THR A 65 31.37 -12.66 23.77
C THR A 65 31.13 -13.37 22.45
N ILE A 66 31.12 -14.70 22.51
CA ILE A 66 30.70 -15.59 21.43
C ILE A 66 29.33 -16.16 21.79
N ALA A 67 28.38 -16.04 20.87
CA ALA A 67 27.04 -16.59 21.02
C ALA A 67 27.04 -18.12 20.89
N SER A 68 25.94 -18.77 21.27
CA SER A 68 25.75 -20.21 21.14
C SER A 68 25.86 -20.72 19.70
N SER A 69 25.67 -19.84 18.70
CA SER A 69 25.87 -20.13 17.28
C SER A 69 27.34 -20.25 16.85
N GLY A 70 28.29 -19.93 17.75
CA GLY A 70 29.72 -19.85 17.45
C GLY A 70 30.13 -18.55 16.76
N LYS A 71 29.24 -17.57 16.60
CA LYS A 71 29.54 -16.24 16.04
C LYS A 71 29.74 -15.21 17.17
N PRO A 72 30.55 -14.16 16.95
CA PRO A 72 30.58 -13.03 17.86
C PRO A 72 29.21 -12.40 18.04
N GLU A 73 28.84 -12.07 19.29
CA GLU A 73 27.55 -11.46 19.61
C GLU A 73 27.32 -10.16 18.82
N ILE A 74 28.37 -9.35 18.62
CA ILE A 74 28.34 -8.13 17.80
C ILE A 74 27.84 -8.42 16.36
N ILE A 75 28.24 -9.55 15.78
CA ILE A 75 27.84 -9.96 14.43
C ILE A 75 26.35 -10.34 14.41
N GLU A 76 25.87 -11.05 15.43
CA GLU A 76 24.46 -11.42 15.53
C GLU A 76 23.57 -10.21 15.74
N PHE A 77 23.94 -9.34 16.68
CA PHE A 77 23.24 -8.08 16.94
C PHE A 77 23.16 -7.21 15.68
N TYR A 78 24.28 -7.04 14.96
CA TYR A 78 24.30 -6.31 13.71
C TYR A 78 23.36 -6.94 12.67
N ASN A 79 23.38 -8.27 12.51
CA ASN A 79 22.52 -8.94 11.53
C ASN A 79 21.02 -8.81 11.86
N ALA A 80 20.67 -8.83 13.16
CA ALA A 80 19.30 -8.67 13.62
C ALA A 80 18.76 -7.24 13.38
N THR A 81 19.63 -6.23 13.38
CA THR A 81 19.22 -4.81 13.38
C THR A 81 19.43 -4.11 12.03
N LYS A 82 20.42 -4.52 11.23
CA LYS A 82 20.79 -3.86 9.96
C LYS A 82 19.66 -3.78 8.94
N GLY A 83 18.66 -4.66 9.03
CA GLY A 83 17.59 -4.80 8.06
C GLY A 83 16.46 -3.77 8.18
N GLY A 84 16.44 -2.93 9.21
CA GLY A 84 15.31 -2.02 9.47
C GLY A 84 14.97 -1.10 8.28
N VAL A 85 15.98 -0.39 7.75
CA VAL A 85 15.80 0.52 6.61
C VAL A 85 15.51 -0.25 5.32
N ASP A 86 16.28 -1.29 5.00
CA ASP A 86 16.07 -2.10 3.80
C ASP A 86 14.66 -2.73 3.76
N THR A 87 14.16 -3.18 4.92
CA THR A 87 12.81 -3.73 5.05
C THR A 87 11.77 -2.65 4.77
N PHE A 88 11.96 -1.45 5.34
CA PHE A 88 11.09 -0.31 5.08
C PHE A 88 11.06 0.07 3.59
N ASP A 89 12.23 0.16 2.97
CA ASP A 89 12.37 0.45 1.53
C ASP A 89 11.69 -0.62 0.66
N GLN A 90 11.85 -1.90 1.02
CA GLN A 90 11.16 -3.00 0.35
C GLN A 90 9.63 -2.88 0.48
N MET A 91 9.12 -2.48 1.65
CA MET A 91 7.70 -2.23 1.87
C MET A 91 7.19 -1.07 0.99
N CYS A 92 7.94 0.03 0.92
CA CYS A 92 7.66 1.16 0.05
C CYS A 92 7.62 0.74 -1.42
N ALA A 93 8.60 -0.03 -1.88
CA ALA A 93 8.70 -0.48 -3.27
C ALA A 93 7.54 -1.40 -3.67
N THR A 94 7.14 -2.31 -2.78
CA THR A 94 6.09 -3.30 -3.04
C THR A 94 4.70 -2.67 -3.20
N SER A 95 4.46 -1.50 -2.60
CA SER A 95 3.14 -0.86 -2.59
C SER A 95 3.25 0.64 -2.88
N SER A 96 4.07 0.99 -3.87
CA SER A 96 4.40 2.38 -4.20
C SER A 96 3.31 3.11 -4.97
N CYS A 97 3.04 4.35 -4.60
CA CYS A 97 2.22 5.29 -5.37
C CYS A 97 3.02 6.11 -6.40
N SER A 98 4.34 5.90 -6.51
CA SER A 98 5.20 6.65 -7.41
C SER A 98 4.77 6.53 -8.87
N ARG A 99 4.93 7.62 -9.63
CA ARG A 99 4.64 7.69 -11.07
C ARG A 99 5.80 8.36 -11.80
N LYS A 100 5.97 8.02 -13.08
CA LYS A 100 6.90 8.71 -13.97
C LYS A 100 6.55 10.20 -14.01
N THR A 101 7.51 11.05 -13.68
CA THR A 101 7.35 12.50 -13.62
C THR A 101 8.62 13.20 -14.08
N ARG A 102 8.51 14.40 -14.64
CA ARG A 102 9.64 15.31 -14.93
C ARG A 102 9.86 16.35 -13.83
N ARG A 103 9.06 16.30 -12.75
CA ARG A 103 9.11 17.24 -11.61
C ARG A 103 9.64 16.52 -10.38
N TRP A 104 10.84 16.87 -9.92
CA TRP A 104 11.49 16.20 -8.78
C TRP A 104 10.72 16.37 -7.46
N SER A 105 10.06 17.51 -7.26
CA SER A 105 9.20 17.76 -6.09
C SER A 105 8.06 16.74 -5.98
N LEU A 106 7.51 16.32 -7.12
CA LEU A 106 6.48 15.28 -7.14
C LEU A 106 7.04 13.89 -6.79
N CYS A 107 8.32 13.63 -7.12
CA CYS A 107 9.01 12.41 -6.69
C CYS A 107 9.13 12.36 -5.16
N LEU A 108 9.50 13.48 -4.53
CA LEU A 108 9.51 13.57 -3.06
C LEU A 108 8.12 13.40 -2.48
N TRP A 109 7.10 14.02 -3.07
CA TRP A 109 5.72 13.88 -2.62
C TRP A 109 5.26 12.42 -2.61
N TYR A 110 5.56 11.65 -3.66
CA TYR A 110 5.26 10.21 -3.68
C TYR A 110 6.02 9.44 -2.59
N GLY A 111 7.28 9.81 -2.33
CA GLY A 111 8.05 9.24 -1.22
C GLY A 111 7.37 9.48 0.13
N ILE A 112 6.97 10.73 0.40
CA ILE A 112 6.26 11.10 1.63
C ILE A 112 4.97 10.29 1.78
N LEU A 113 4.17 10.15 0.71
CA LEU A 113 2.94 9.36 0.76
C LEU A 113 3.21 7.88 1.06
N ASN A 114 4.21 7.26 0.43
CA ASN A 114 4.57 5.87 0.70
C ASN A 114 4.98 5.69 2.17
N THR A 115 5.82 6.59 2.70
CA THR A 115 6.27 6.58 4.09
C THR A 115 5.12 6.77 5.07
N ALA A 116 4.24 7.74 4.80
CA ALA A 116 3.08 8.02 5.65
C ALA A 116 2.13 6.81 5.72
N CYS A 117 1.90 6.12 4.60
CA CYS A 117 1.05 4.92 4.57
C CYS A 117 1.61 3.79 5.45
N ILE A 118 2.92 3.56 5.44
CA ILE A 118 3.57 2.54 6.26
C ILE A 118 3.53 2.93 7.73
N ASN A 119 3.86 4.18 8.06
CA ASN A 119 3.84 4.65 9.44
C ASN A 119 2.42 4.61 10.04
N ALA A 120 1.40 5.01 9.27
CA ALA A 120 0.00 4.89 9.67
C ALA A 120 -0.40 3.43 9.92
N PHE A 121 0.08 2.49 9.09
CA PHE A 121 -0.15 1.07 9.30
C PHE A 121 0.52 0.56 10.59
N ILE A 122 1.77 0.95 10.88
CA ILE A 122 2.49 0.57 12.11
C ILE A 122 1.70 1.04 13.34
N ILE A 123 1.27 2.31 13.37
CA ILE A 123 0.48 2.86 14.47
C ILE A 123 -0.85 2.10 14.62
N SER A 124 -1.52 1.78 13.50
CA SER A 124 -2.76 1.01 13.52
C SER A 124 -2.56 -0.40 14.08
N CYS A 125 -1.47 -1.08 13.70
CA CYS A 125 -1.13 -2.39 14.23
C CYS A 125 -0.89 -2.34 15.73
N GLU A 126 -0.10 -1.38 16.21
CA GLU A 126 0.22 -1.21 17.63
C GLU A 126 -1.03 -0.95 18.47
N ASN A 127 -1.89 -0.02 18.03
CA ASN A 127 -3.14 0.29 18.72
C ASN A 127 -4.07 -0.93 18.77
N ARG A 128 -4.20 -1.68 17.67
CA ARG A 128 -5.07 -2.85 17.59
C ARG A 128 -4.54 -4.00 18.46
N ALA A 129 -3.22 -4.21 18.49
CA ALA A 129 -2.59 -5.19 19.37
C ALA A 129 -2.91 -4.89 20.84
N ARG A 130 -2.80 -3.61 21.24
CA ARG A 130 -3.11 -3.18 22.61
C ARG A 130 -4.58 -3.38 23.01
N THR A 131 -5.51 -3.22 22.07
CA THR A 131 -6.95 -3.38 22.31
C THR A 131 -7.45 -4.80 22.03
N GLY A 132 -6.58 -5.77 21.75
CA GLY A 132 -6.97 -7.15 21.42
C GLY A 132 -7.72 -7.30 20.09
N ILE A 133 -7.63 -6.31 19.20
CA ILE A 133 -8.28 -6.34 17.89
C ILE A 133 -7.34 -7.00 16.88
N SER A 134 -7.85 -7.95 16.10
CA SER A 134 -7.08 -8.65 15.05
C SER A 134 -6.43 -7.70 14.06
N ILE A 135 -5.12 -7.79 13.83
CA ILE A 135 -4.34 -6.92 12.93
C ILE A 135 -4.68 -7.20 11.46
N PRO A 136 -4.90 -6.18 10.61
CA PRO A 136 -5.29 -6.41 9.23
C PRO A 136 -4.05 -6.66 8.36
N LYS A 137 -4.23 -7.31 7.21
CA LYS A 137 -3.19 -7.33 6.18
C LYS A 137 -2.95 -5.89 5.67
N ARG A 138 -1.69 -5.51 5.45
CA ARG A 138 -1.30 -4.16 4.97
C ARG A 138 -2.08 -3.72 3.73
N ARG A 139 -2.28 -4.61 2.76
CA ARG A 139 -3.06 -4.33 1.54
C ARG A 139 -4.51 -3.93 1.85
N SER A 140 -5.16 -4.65 2.76
CA SER A 140 -6.54 -4.35 3.16
C SER A 140 -6.63 -3.03 3.90
N PHE A 141 -5.66 -2.73 4.77
CA PHE A 141 -5.54 -1.44 5.43
C PHE A 141 -5.42 -0.28 4.41
N MET A 142 -4.48 -0.38 3.46
CA MET A 142 -4.28 0.66 2.45
C MET A 142 -5.50 0.85 1.54
N MET A 143 -6.17 -0.24 1.15
CA MET A 143 -7.40 -0.16 0.36
C MET A 143 -8.54 0.51 1.12
N ASN A 144 -8.71 0.18 2.40
CA ASN A 144 -9.71 0.81 3.26
C ASN A 144 -9.41 2.30 3.44
N MET A 145 -8.16 2.65 3.77
CA MET A 145 -7.72 4.03 3.89
C MET A 145 -7.97 4.82 2.59
N GLY A 146 -7.60 4.25 1.44
CA GLY A 146 -7.86 4.88 0.14
C GLY A 146 -9.35 5.14 -0.10
N ARG A 147 -10.21 4.17 0.23
CA ARG A 147 -11.67 4.34 0.15
C ARG A 147 -12.15 5.46 1.07
N THR A 148 -11.76 5.44 2.35
CA THR A 148 -12.15 6.48 3.31
C THR A 148 -11.77 7.88 2.85
N LEU A 149 -10.58 8.05 2.26
CA LEU A 149 -10.11 9.35 1.75
C LEU A 149 -10.92 9.85 0.55
N ILE A 150 -11.35 8.96 -0.36
CA ILE A 150 -12.11 9.36 -1.55
C ILE A 150 -13.62 9.51 -1.28
N THR A 151 -14.16 8.85 -0.26
CA THR A 151 -15.62 8.80 -0.01
C THR A 151 -16.30 10.18 0.07
N PRO A 152 -15.77 11.19 0.80
CA PRO A 152 -16.43 12.51 0.87
C PRO A 152 -16.52 13.20 -0.49
N TRP A 153 -15.45 13.14 -1.29
CA TRP A 153 -15.45 13.70 -2.64
C TRP A 153 -16.36 12.92 -3.59
N ALA A 154 -16.37 11.59 -3.49
CA ALA A 154 -17.26 10.72 -4.23
C ALA A 154 -18.74 11.04 -3.96
N GLN A 155 -19.12 11.28 -2.71
CA GLN A 155 -20.48 11.70 -2.33
C GLN A 155 -20.86 13.04 -2.97
N SER A 156 -19.95 14.02 -2.96
CA SER A 156 -20.16 15.30 -3.64
C SER A 156 -20.37 15.14 -5.15
N CYS A 157 -19.62 14.23 -5.79
CA CYS A 157 -19.79 13.93 -7.22
C CYS A 157 -21.17 13.35 -7.55
N LEU A 158 -21.72 12.50 -6.67
CA LEU A 158 -23.05 11.90 -6.86
C LEU A 158 -24.18 12.93 -6.80
N ALA A 159 -23.99 14.06 -6.12
CA ALA A 159 -24.96 15.16 -6.11
C ALA A 159 -25.03 15.92 -7.44
N SER A 160 -24.06 15.71 -8.35
CA SER A 160 -24.04 16.40 -9.64
C SER A 160 -25.09 15.83 -10.61
N PRO A 161 -25.97 16.68 -11.18
CA PRO A 161 -27.01 16.23 -12.12
C PRO A 161 -26.44 15.80 -13.49
N VAL A 162 -25.18 16.13 -13.77
CA VAL A 162 -24.51 15.88 -15.07
C VAL A 162 -23.72 14.56 -15.05
N LEU A 163 -23.60 13.91 -13.89
CA LEU A 163 -22.84 12.68 -13.77
C LEU A 163 -23.48 11.55 -14.59
N SER A 164 -22.66 10.87 -15.40
CA SER A 164 -23.16 9.74 -16.18
C SER A 164 -23.64 8.60 -15.28
N ARG A 165 -24.64 7.84 -15.73
CA ARG A 165 -25.17 6.70 -14.97
C ARG A 165 -24.09 5.65 -14.68
N GLN A 166 -23.16 5.44 -15.61
CA GLN A 166 -22.06 4.50 -15.43
C GLN A 166 -21.12 4.93 -14.30
N LEU A 167 -20.75 6.21 -14.26
CA LEU A 167 -19.92 6.75 -13.17
C LEU A 167 -20.67 6.74 -11.84
N HIS A 168 -21.97 7.02 -11.85
CA HIS A 168 -22.80 6.93 -10.65
C HIS A 168 -22.78 5.51 -10.08
N THR A 169 -23.03 4.49 -10.90
CA THR A 169 -22.95 3.08 -10.48
C THR A 169 -21.55 2.75 -9.96
N LEU A 170 -20.49 3.10 -10.70
CA LEU A 170 -19.11 2.81 -10.30
C LEU A 170 -18.77 3.41 -8.92
N ILE A 171 -19.09 4.68 -8.71
CA ILE A 171 -18.82 5.38 -7.44
C ILE A 171 -19.58 4.71 -6.29
N THR A 172 -20.88 4.41 -6.48
CA THR A 172 -21.67 3.73 -5.44
C THR A 172 -21.10 2.37 -5.09
N THR A 173 -20.67 1.57 -6.08
CA THR A 173 -20.09 0.24 -5.87
C THR A 173 -18.72 0.31 -5.19
N VAL A 174 -17.81 1.18 -5.63
CA VAL A 174 -16.44 1.26 -5.10
C VAL A 174 -16.41 1.81 -3.67
N CYS A 175 -17.25 2.80 -3.37
CA CYS A 175 -17.31 3.44 -2.06
C CYS A 175 -18.29 2.75 -1.10
N GLY A 176 -19.03 1.72 -1.54
CA GLY A 176 -20.04 1.04 -0.72
C GLY A 176 -21.18 1.96 -0.29
N LEU A 177 -21.52 2.95 -1.13
CA LEU A 177 -22.59 3.90 -0.85
C LEU A 177 -23.92 3.32 -1.30
N PRO A 178 -25.02 3.60 -0.59
CA PRO A 178 -26.34 3.18 -1.03
C PRO A 178 -26.59 3.75 -2.42
N SER A 179 -26.85 2.86 -3.39
CA SER A 179 -27.38 3.29 -4.67
C SER A 179 -28.69 4.02 -4.40
N LEU A 180 -28.89 5.18 -5.02
CA LEU A 180 -30.23 5.73 -5.21
C LEU A 180 -31.00 4.70 -6.05
N GLY A 181 -31.53 3.70 -5.38
CA GLY A 181 -32.51 2.80 -5.92
C GLY A 181 -33.66 3.68 -6.36
N HIS A 182 -34.11 3.47 -7.59
CA HIS A 182 -35.51 3.67 -7.90
C HIS A 182 -36.31 3.17 -6.70
N THR A 183 -37.09 4.06 -6.10
CA THR A 183 -38.19 3.67 -5.23
C THR A 183 -38.94 2.58 -5.99
N ALA A 184 -38.79 1.33 -5.56
CA ALA A 184 -39.71 0.28 -5.91
C ALA A 184 -41.07 0.83 -5.48
N GLY A 185 -41.93 1.12 -6.45
CA GLY A 185 -43.21 1.76 -6.19
C GLY A 185 -43.97 0.92 -5.19
N SER A 186 -44.29 1.51 -4.03
CA SER A 186 -45.53 1.16 -3.36
C SER A 186 -46.67 1.41 -4.36
N PRO A 187 -47.67 0.51 -4.45
CA PRO A 187 -48.86 0.76 -5.24
C PRO A 187 -49.71 1.81 -4.52
N GLY A 188 -49.31 3.07 -4.66
CA GLY A 188 -50.11 4.23 -4.27
C GLY A 188 -51.05 4.58 -5.42
N THR A 189 -52.28 4.12 -5.32
CA THR A 189 -53.41 4.64 -6.09
C THR A 189 -53.58 6.13 -5.82
N SER A 190 -53.25 6.96 -6.80
CA SER A 190 -53.82 8.30 -6.91
C SER A 190 -54.01 8.66 -8.38
N PHE A 191 -55.26 8.56 -8.82
CA PHE A 191 -55.79 9.24 -9.99
C PHE A 191 -55.73 10.76 -9.72
N ALA A 192 -54.71 11.43 -10.27
CA ALA A 192 -54.75 12.88 -10.50
C ALA A 192 -53.79 13.25 -11.63
N ASP A 193 -54.32 13.98 -12.59
CA ASP A 193 -53.78 14.35 -13.88
C ASP A 193 -52.50 15.22 -13.75
N SER A 194 -51.36 14.67 -14.14
CA SER A 194 -50.20 15.46 -14.58
C SER A 194 -49.44 14.68 -15.66
N ARG A 195 -49.47 15.19 -16.88
CA ARG A 195 -48.76 14.68 -18.06
C ARG A 195 -47.27 14.46 -17.74
N SER A 196 -46.90 13.24 -17.37
CA SER A 196 -45.51 12.84 -17.04
C SER A 196 -44.47 13.46 -17.98
N PRO A 197 -43.35 14.00 -17.47
CA PRO A 197 -42.39 14.73 -18.28
C PRO A 197 -41.86 13.86 -19.42
N LEU A 198 -41.62 14.48 -20.58
CA LEU A 198 -41.07 13.84 -21.77
C LEU A 198 -39.62 13.39 -21.49
N VAL A 199 -39.38 12.08 -21.47
CA VAL A 199 -38.04 11.50 -21.21
C VAL A 199 -37.45 10.93 -22.49
N ARG A 200 -36.12 10.96 -22.64
CA ARG A 200 -35.43 10.37 -23.82
C ARG A 200 -35.66 8.86 -23.91
N CYS A 201 -35.93 8.36 -25.10
CA CYS A 201 -36.03 6.94 -25.39
C CYS A 201 -34.72 6.21 -25.08
N SER A 202 -34.81 5.05 -24.42
CA SER A 202 -33.65 4.25 -24.01
C SER A 202 -32.85 3.68 -25.18
N ASP A 203 -33.48 3.41 -26.32
CA ASP A 203 -32.85 2.72 -27.45
C ASP A 203 -32.38 3.69 -28.56
N CYS A 204 -32.74 4.96 -28.43
CA CYS A 204 -32.32 5.99 -29.38
C CYS A 204 -30.91 6.51 -29.02
N PRO A 205 -30.03 6.72 -30.03
CA PRO A 205 -28.76 7.39 -29.82
C PRO A 205 -28.96 8.76 -29.15
N SER A 206 -28.09 9.13 -28.21
CA SER A 206 -28.21 10.38 -27.44
C SER A 206 -28.32 11.63 -28.32
N ARG A 207 -27.62 11.65 -29.47
CA ARG A 207 -27.65 12.76 -30.44
C ARG A 207 -29.02 13.00 -31.07
N SER A 208 -29.88 11.99 -31.12
CA SER A 208 -31.23 12.11 -31.70
C SER A 208 -32.26 12.73 -30.76
N ASP A 209 -31.95 12.78 -29.45
CA ASP A 209 -32.78 13.26 -28.34
C ASP A 209 -34.30 12.97 -28.45
N ARG A 210 -34.67 11.80 -28.99
CA ARG A 210 -36.07 11.44 -29.18
C ARG A 210 -36.77 11.28 -27.83
N LYS A 211 -37.63 12.24 -27.48
CA LYS A 211 -38.44 12.21 -26.26
C LYS A 211 -39.69 11.37 -26.45
N THR A 212 -40.15 10.74 -25.38
CA THR A 212 -41.34 9.89 -25.37
C THR A 212 -42.04 9.93 -24.02
N ARG A 213 -43.35 9.68 -24.04
CA ARG A 213 -44.17 9.40 -22.86
C ARG A 213 -44.46 7.90 -22.70
N HIS A 214 -44.23 7.11 -23.73
CA HIS A 214 -44.54 5.69 -23.74
C HIS A 214 -43.47 4.87 -23.02
N ARG A 215 -43.91 3.82 -22.33
CA ARG A 215 -43.07 2.92 -21.53
C ARG A 215 -43.35 1.46 -21.91
N CYS A 216 -42.32 0.62 -21.84
CA CYS A 216 -42.46 -0.82 -21.99
C CYS A 216 -43.35 -1.40 -20.87
N THR A 217 -44.31 -2.26 -21.19
CA THR A 217 -45.22 -2.85 -20.20
C THR A 217 -44.51 -3.78 -19.21
N LYS A 218 -43.43 -4.46 -19.63
CA LYS A 218 -42.67 -5.39 -18.79
C LYS A 218 -41.60 -4.72 -17.91
N CYS A 219 -40.87 -3.72 -18.44
CA CYS A 219 -39.70 -3.14 -17.76
C CYS A 219 -39.80 -1.63 -17.49
N ALA A 220 -40.92 -0.99 -17.83
CA ALA A 220 -41.19 0.44 -17.64
C ALA A 220 -40.17 1.43 -18.27
N LYS A 221 -39.19 0.95 -19.04
CA LYS A 221 -38.20 1.77 -19.76
C LYS A 221 -38.92 2.68 -20.79
N PRO A 222 -38.53 3.97 -20.94
CA PRO A 222 -39.11 4.87 -21.94
C PRO A 222 -38.74 4.46 -23.37
N LYS A 223 -39.76 4.25 -24.22
CA LYS A 223 -39.60 3.82 -25.63
C LYS A 223 -40.33 4.81 -26.54
N CYS A 224 -39.67 5.30 -27.59
CA CYS A 224 -40.34 6.14 -28.59
C CYS A 224 -41.29 5.28 -29.44
N PRO A 225 -42.25 5.86 -30.19
CA PRO A 225 -43.18 5.08 -31.01
C PRO A 225 -42.52 4.07 -31.97
N ARG A 226 -41.28 4.34 -32.43
CA ARG A 226 -40.50 3.41 -33.28
C ARG A 226 -40.00 2.17 -32.52
N HIS A 227 -39.80 2.28 -31.22
CA HIS A 227 -39.29 1.21 -30.35
C HIS A 227 -40.36 0.70 -29.37
N LEU A 228 -41.61 1.17 -29.52
CA LEU A 228 -42.73 0.79 -28.68
C LEU A 228 -43.44 -0.41 -29.30
N TYR A 229 -43.02 -1.59 -28.87
CA TYR A 229 -43.75 -2.84 -29.03
C TYR A 229 -44.42 -3.19 -27.69
N PRO A 230 -45.41 -4.12 -27.66
CA PRO A 230 -46.03 -4.57 -26.40
C PRO A 230 -45.01 -4.93 -25.32
N SER A 231 -43.86 -5.48 -25.73
CA SER A 231 -42.64 -5.63 -24.94
C SER A 231 -41.43 -5.11 -25.75
N CYS A 232 -40.49 -4.40 -25.13
CA CYS A 232 -39.29 -3.96 -25.85
C CYS A 232 -38.39 -5.13 -26.25
N GLY A 233 -37.49 -4.93 -27.23
CA GLY A 233 -36.59 -5.97 -27.73
C GLY A 233 -35.73 -6.68 -26.67
N ASP A 234 -35.42 -6.02 -25.55
CA ASP A 234 -34.73 -6.64 -24.40
C ASP A 234 -35.60 -7.60 -23.57
N CYS A 235 -36.92 -7.60 -23.79
CA CYS A 235 -37.93 -8.33 -23.00
C CYS A 235 -38.80 -9.26 -23.86
N VAL A 236 -38.44 -9.40 -25.14
CA VAL A 236 -38.93 -10.44 -26.06
C VAL A 236 -37.95 -11.59 -25.99
#